data_AF-W2CWB4-F1
#
_entry.id   AF-W2CWB4-F1
#
_cell.length_a   1.000
_cell.length_b   1.000
_cell.length_c   1.000
_cell.angle_alpha   90.00
_cell.angle_beta   90.00
_cell.angle_gamma   90.00
#
_symmetry.space_group_name_H-M   'P 1'
#
loop_
_entity.id
_entity.type
_entity.pdbx_description
1 polymer ?
#
loop_
_entity_poly.entity_id
_entity_poly.type
_entity_poly.pdbx_seq_one_letter_code
_entity_poly.pdbx_strand_id
1 'polypeptide(L)'
;MVRVHVYTINVNEERAIGIDGLDLSRVPVIGDKLCICQKEHDQEVVNVYKVVDVHLADQGFTDVVVAFVSEYNAYMKYLRTHPLPNT
;
A
#
# COMPACT_ATOMS: atom_id res chain seq x y z
N MET A 1 7.22 -13.15 -13.37
CA MET A 1 6.43 -12.85 -12.15
C MET A 1 7.28 -11.93 -11.30
N VAL A 2 6.93 -10.64 -11.21
CA VAL A 2 7.72 -9.66 -10.43
C VAL A 2 7.35 -9.84 -8.98
N ARG A 3 8.34 -9.97 -8.11
CA ARG A 3 8.15 -10.09 -6.67
C ARG A 3 8.45 -8.73 -6.04
N VAL A 4 7.51 -8.22 -5.27
CA VAL A 4 7.63 -6.90 -4.64
C VAL A 4 7.71 -7.05 -3.14
N HIS A 5 8.65 -6.35 -2.51
CA HIS A 5 8.65 -6.09 -1.08
C HIS A 5 8.03 -4.73 -0.84
N VAL A 6 7.12 -4.64 0.11
CA VAL A 6 6.52 -3.36 0.50
C VAL A 6 7.10 -2.94 1.84
N TYR A 7 7.49 -1.69 1.99
CA TYR A 7 7.97 -1.13 3.27
C TYR A 7 7.11 0.06 3.65
N THR A 8 6.67 0.15 4.90
CA THR A 8 5.88 1.30 5.37
C THR A 8 6.74 2.27 6.16
N ILE A 9 6.58 3.57 5.89
CA ILE A 9 7.25 4.67 6.63
C ILE A 9 6.30 5.30 7.65
N ASN A 10 5.83 4.55 8.65
CA ASN A 10 5.07 5.18 9.73
C ASN A 10 6.03 5.80 10.75
N VAL A 11 5.86 7.10 11.05
CA VAL A 11 6.77 7.86 11.94
C VAL A 11 6.65 7.43 13.41
N ASN A 12 5.60 6.67 13.75
CA ASN A 12 5.28 6.26 15.12
C ASN A 12 5.33 4.75 15.39
N GLU A 13 5.67 3.90 14.40
CA GLU A 13 5.79 2.45 14.63
C GLU A 13 6.94 1.86 13.82
N GLU A 14 7.75 1.03 14.48
CA GLU A 14 8.76 0.12 13.90
C GLU A 14 8.10 -1.00 13.04
N ARG A 15 7.20 -0.67 12.12
CA ARG A 15 6.39 -1.65 11.38
C ARG A 15 6.74 -1.64 9.89
N ALA A 16 7.88 -2.25 9.56
CA ALA A 16 8.14 -2.68 8.19
C ALA A 16 7.22 -3.88 7.89
N ILE A 17 6.16 -3.68 7.12
CA ILE A 17 5.29 -4.77 6.68
C ILE A 17 5.98 -5.48 5.52
N GLY A 18 6.92 -6.38 5.82
CA GLY A 18 7.57 -7.22 4.82
C GLY A 18 6.55 -8.15 4.17
N ILE A 19 5.92 -7.70 3.08
CA ILE A 19 5.10 -8.56 2.23
C ILE A 19 6.02 -9.17 1.18
N ASP A 20 6.49 -10.38 1.43
CA ASP A 20 7.32 -11.11 0.48
C ASP A 20 6.47 -11.61 -0.70
N GLY A 21 6.81 -11.15 -1.90
CA GLY A 21 6.21 -11.66 -3.14
C GLY A 21 4.83 -11.08 -3.46
N LEU A 22 4.56 -9.83 -3.08
CA LEU A 22 3.34 -9.16 -3.50
C LEU A 22 3.31 -8.99 -5.04
N ASP A 23 2.28 -9.50 -5.68
CA ASP A 23 2.03 -9.26 -7.09
C ASP A 23 1.23 -7.95 -7.25
N LEU A 24 1.94 -6.85 -7.51
CA LEU A 24 1.34 -5.53 -7.69
C LEU A 24 0.31 -5.49 -8.83
N SER A 25 0.35 -6.40 -9.80
CA SER A 25 -0.65 -6.44 -10.87
C SER A 25 -2.07 -6.76 -10.36
N ARG A 26 -2.17 -7.33 -9.15
CA ARG A 26 -3.42 -7.68 -8.48
C ARG A 26 -3.80 -6.72 -7.36
N VAL A 27 -2.96 -5.72 -7.08
CA VAL A 27 -3.20 -4.73 -6.04
C VAL A 27 -4.16 -3.66 -6.58
N PRO A 28 -5.36 -3.49 -5.99
CA PRO A 28 -6.27 -2.45 -6.43
C PRO A 28 -5.66 -1.06 -6.23
N VAL A 29 -5.89 -0.18 -7.19
CA VAL A 29 -5.41 1.21 -7.19
C VAL A 29 -6.60 2.16 -7.12
N ILE A 30 -6.52 3.19 -6.28
CA ILE A 30 -7.49 4.29 -6.18
C ILE A 30 -6.75 5.61 -6.41
N GLY A 31 -6.89 6.17 -7.61
CA GLY A 31 -6.09 7.33 -8.03
C GLY A 31 -4.60 6.96 -8.07
N ASP A 32 -3.78 7.57 -7.23
CA ASP A 32 -2.34 7.32 -7.06
C ASP A 32 -2.01 6.41 -5.84
N LYS A 33 -3.02 5.78 -5.24
CA LYS A 33 -2.87 5.01 -3.98
C LYS A 33 -3.12 3.52 -4.19
N LEU A 34 -2.40 2.70 -3.43
CA LEU A 34 -2.51 1.24 -3.40
C LEU A 34 -3.40 0.80 -2.24
N CYS A 35 -4.27 -0.17 -2.49
CA CYS A 35 -5.06 -0.84 -1.45
C CYS A 35 -4.42 -2.20 -1.13
N ILE A 36 -3.87 -2.34 0.07
CA ILE A 36 -3.16 -3.55 0.49
C ILE A 36 -3.97 -4.25 1.56
N CYS A 37 -4.33 -5.51 1.31
CA CYS A 37 -4.93 -6.41 2.29
C CYS A 37 -3.82 -7.02 3.15
N GLN A 38 -3.99 -6.95 4.47
CA GLN A 38 -3.03 -7.47 5.44
C GLN A 38 -3.75 -8.13 6.60
N LYS A 39 -3.09 -9.10 7.23
CA LYS A 39 -3.62 -9.78 8.42
C LYS A 39 -3.05 -9.11 9.66
N GLU A 40 -3.88 -8.37 10.38
CA GLU A 40 -3.54 -7.72 11.65
C GLU A 40 -4.32 -8.35 12.80
N HIS A 41 -3.64 -8.81 13.84
CA HIS A 41 -4.28 -9.44 15.01
C HIS A 41 -5.32 -10.51 14.63
N ASP A 42 -4.97 -11.36 13.68
CA ASP A 42 -5.84 -12.39 13.10
C ASP A 42 -7.07 -11.92 12.30
N GLN A 43 -7.16 -10.61 12.02
CA GLN A 43 -8.20 -10.02 11.19
C GLN A 43 -7.63 -9.54 9.86
N GLU A 44 -8.36 -9.77 8.77
CA GLU A 44 -8.02 -9.16 7.49
C GLU A 44 -8.44 -7.68 7.49
N VAL A 45 -7.47 -6.80 7.33
CA VAL A 45 -7.65 -5.35 7.26
C VAL A 45 -7.18 -4.88 5.88
N VAL A 46 -7.93 -3.96 5.28
CA VAL A 46 -7.55 -3.33 4.00
C VAL A 46 -7.18 -1.88 4.28
N ASN A 47 -5.93 -1.54 3.98
CA ASN A 47 -5.38 -0.22 4.20
C ASN A 47 -4.99 0.43 2.87
N VAL A 48 -5.11 1.75 2.84
CA VAL A 48 -4.78 2.58 1.68
C VAL A 48 -3.42 3.21 1.93
N TYR A 49 -2.53 3.05 0.96
CA TYR A 49 -1.17 3.54 1.02
C TYR A 49 -0.84 4.39 -0.21
N LYS A 50 0.04 5.37 -0.04
CA LYS A 50 0.62 6.11 -1.15
C LYS A 50 2.03 5.59 -1.41
N VAL A 51 2.38 5.34 -2.67
CA VAL A 51 3.77 5.04 -3.03
C VAL A 51 4.62 6.29 -2.82
N VAL A 52 5.70 6.14 -2.05
CA VAL A 52 6.64 7.20 -1.73
C VAL A 52 7.91 7.04 -2.55
N ASP A 53 8.38 5.79 -2.70
CA ASP A 53 9.60 5.48 -3.42
C ASP A 53 9.55 4.07 -4.01
N VAL A 54 10.36 3.82 -5.04
CA VAL A 54 10.49 2.53 -5.70
C VAL A 54 11.96 2.26 -5.99
N HIS A 55 12.51 1.22 -5.37
CA HIS A 55 13.86 0.76 -5.60
C HIS A 55 13.84 -0.53 -6.40
N LEU A 56 14.66 -0.61 -7.44
CA LEU A 56 14.92 -1.88 -8.13
C LEU A 56 15.95 -2.64 -7.30
N ALA A 57 15.53 -3.75 -6.69
CA ALA A 57 16.44 -4.61 -5.95
C ALA A 57 17.14 -5.59 -6.90
N ASP A 58 18.38 -5.93 -6.59
CA ASP A 58 19.11 -6.98 -7.30
C ASP A 58 18.33 -8.31 -7.22
N GLN A 59 18.47 -9.15 -8.25
CA GLN A 59 17.78 -10.46 -8.39
C GLN A 59 16.31 -10.42 -8.84
N GLY A 60 15.85 -9.31 -9.42
CA GLY A 60 14.53 -9.25 -10.09
C GLY A 60 13.37 -8.94 -9.16
N PHE A 61 13.67 -8.35 -7.99
CA PHE A 61 12.70 -7.83 -7.05
C PHE A 61 12.57 -6.31 -7.20
N THR A 62 11.44 -5.77 -6.80
CA THR A 62 11.25 -4.32 -6.71
C THR A 62 10.79 -4.01 -5.29
N ASP A 63 11.52 -3.17 -4.59
CA ASP A 63 11.14 -2.70 -3.26
C ASP A 63 10.30 -1.43 -3.42
N VAL A 64 9.09 -1.44 -2.90
CA VAL A 64 8.18 -0.30 -2.95
C VAL A 64 8.01 0.25 -1.54
N VAL A 65 8.44 1.48 -1.35
CA VAL A 65 8.22 2.21 -0.09
C VAL A 65 6.88 2.91 -0.18
N VAL A 66 6.03 2.68 0.81
CA VAL A 66 4.70 3.26 0.87
C VAL A 66 4.47 3.98 2.20
N ALA A 67 3.64 5.03 2.16
CA ALA A 67 3.16 5.72 3.35
C ALA A 67 1.71 5.33 3.60
N PHE A 68 1.38 5.00 4.85
CA PHE A 68 0.00 4.79 5.27
C PHE A 68 -0.80 6.08 5.08
N VAL A 69 -1.98 5.96 4.47
CA VAL A 69 -2.93 7.07 4.28
C VAL A 69 -4.10 6.93 5.24
N SER A 70 -4.79 5.79 5.20
CA SER A 70 -6.01 5.54 5.97
C SER A 70 -6.45 4.08 5.82
N GLU A 71 -7.28 3.60 6.74
CA GLU A 71 -8.10 2.40 6.51
C GLU A 71 -9.03 2.61 5.30
N TYR A 72 -9.29 1.53 4.55
CA TYR A 72 -10.08 1.57 3.31
C TYR A 72 -11.46 2.19 3.51
N ASN A 73 -12.23 1.75 4.51
CA ASN A 73 -13.58 2.24 4.74
C ASN A 73 -13.62 3.72 5.13
N ALA A 74 -12.62 4.19 5.90
CA ALA A 74 -12.48 5.59 6.24
C ALA A 74 -12.11 6.43 5.00
N TYR A 75 -11.20 5.92 4.17
CA TYR A 75 -10.79 6.58 2.93
C TYR A 75 -11.94 6.68 1.92
N MET A 76 -12.73 5.61 1.76
CA MET A 76 -13.91 5.61 0.89
C MET A 76 -14.99 6.59 1.37
N LYS A 77 -15.14 6.79 2.69
CA LYS A 77 -16.02 7.84 3.23
C LYS A 77 -15.49 9.23 2.91
N TYR A 78 -14.18 9.45 3.06
CA TYR A 78 -13.52 10.71 2.71
C TYR A 78 -13.70 11.08 1.23
N LEU A 79 -13.58 10.11 0.31
CA LEU A 79 -13.77 10.35 -1.12
C LEU A 79 -15.19 10.79 -1.51
N ARG A 80 -16.19 10.55 -0.68
CA ARG A 80 -17.56 11.06 -0.92
C ARG A 80 -17.65 12.57 -0.80
N THR A 81 -16.80 13.17 0.02
CA THR A 81 -16.75 14.63 0.23
C THR A 81 -15.58 15.29 -0.51
N HIS A 82 -14.54 14.51 -0.84
CA HIS A 82 -13.35 14.95 -1.56
C HIS A 82 -13.08 14.00 -2.73
N PRO A 83 -13.88 14.09 -3.81
CA PRO A 83 -13.72 13.20 -4.95
C PRO A 83 -12.33 13.36 -5.57
N LEU A 84 -11.82 12.27 -6.14
CA LEU A 84 -10.56 12.31 -6.87
C LEU A 84 -10.68 13.32 -8.03
N PRO A 85 -9.62 14.08 -8.33
CA PRO A 85 -9.61 14.93 -9.50
C PRO A 85 -9.85 14.08 -10.75
N ASN A 86 -10.71 14.55 -11.65
CA ASN A 86 -10.88 13.94 -12.96
C ASN A 86 -9.57 14.14 -13.75
N THR A 87 -8.70 13.13 -13.73
CA THR A 87 -7.59 13.01 -14.69
C THR A 87 -8.09 12.43 -16.00
#